data_AF-A0A0J6FP34-F1
#
_entry.id   AF-A0A0J6FP34-F1
#
_cell.length_a   1.000
_cell.length_b   1.000
_cell.length_c   1.000
_cell.angle_alpha   90.00
_cell.angle_beta   90.00
_cell.angle_gamma   90.00
#
_symmetry.space_group_name_H-M   'P 1'
#
loop_
_entity.id
_entity.type
_entity.pdbx_description
1 polymer ?
#
loop_
_entity_poly.entity_id
_entity_poly.type
_entity_poly.pdbx_seq_one_letter_code
_entity_poly.pdbx_strand_id
1 'polypeptide(L)'
;MKARNGEPLGYKKVWTTLITNTDYLPGLLTLEYSLKRVGSKYPLIALYTDSFPAEGHAALDARRIPKRHIPYLLPSAHKDYSNDTRFYDCWSKLAPFSLVEYDRVVQLDSDMLILQNMDELMDLELDSPALGGTGTRVFAASHACVCNPLNKPHYPPDWTPAHCAFTSQHNTPDKAQVEGAPPTNGLAIPNGGLQVVNPSLGVYNRILECLQTPSSTSNYDFADQSLLADLFPGRWVAIPYIYNALKTLRWKGVHSAIWRDEKVKNIHFILSPKPWDEKWRKHASHEEKIARSANGKADETHDWWWKITNERHAEEKRLGIPRDGF
;
A
#
# COMPACT_ATOMS: atom_id res chain seq x y z
N MET A 1 -26.21 -7.98 10.87
CA MET A 1 -25.78 -8.00 12.29
C MET A 1 -24.72 -6.93 12.42
N LYS A 2 -24.97 -5.83 13.15
CA LYS A 2 -23.95 -4.79 13.36
C LYS A 2 -23.00 -5.28 14.46
N ALA A 3 -21.73 -5.53 14.12
CA ALA A 3 -20.71 -5.74 15.14
C ALA A 3 -20.59 -4.44 15.96
N ARG A 4 -20.57 -4.55 17.30
CA ARG A 4 -20.23 -3.43 18.18
C ARG A 4 -18.75 -3.11 17.98
N ASN A 5 -18.35 -1.86 18.17
CA ASN A 5 -16.96 -1.43 18.06
C ASN A 5 -16.02 -2.39 18.81
N GLY A 6 -15.14 -3.07 18.07
CA GLY A 6 -14.07 -3.90 18.62
C GLY A 6 -14.33 -5.42 18.67
N GLU A 7 -15.53 -5.93 18.33
CA GLU A 7 -15.67 -7.38 18.17
C GLU A 7 -15.15 -7.86 16.80
N PRO A 8 -14.37 -8.96 16.74
CA PRO A 8 -13.91 -9.52 15.48
C PRO A 8 -15.11 -9.82 14.59
N LEU A 9 -15.03 -9.46 13.30
CA LEU A 9 -16.11 -9.64 12.32
C LEU A 9 -16.43 -11.12 12.00
N GLY A 10 -15.99 -12.07 12.82
CA GLY A 10 -16.01 -13.51 12.57
C GLY A 10 -14.94 -13.99 11.58
N TYR A 11 -14.21 -13.07 10.95
CA TYR A 11 -13.14 -13.38 10.01
C TYR A 11 -11.80 -13.48 10.72
N LYS A 12 -11.05 -14.54 10.40
CA LYS A 12 -9.68 -14.74 10.87
C LYS A 12 -8.60 -14.24 9.92
N LYS A 13 -8.95 -14.02 8.65
CA LYS A 13 -8.09 -13.45 7.62
C LYS A 13 -8.78 -12.26 6.98
N VAL A 14 -8.09 -11.14 6.87
CA VAL A 14 -8.69 -9.87 6.44
C VAL A 14 -7.76 -9.07 5.56
N TRP A 15 -8.34 -8.31 4.64
CA TRP A 15 -7.65 -7.19 4.01
C TRP A 15 -7.81 -5.96 4.90
N THR A 16 -6.80 -5.11 4.97
CA THR A 16 -6.89 -3.83 5.68
C THR A 16 -6.40 -2.69 4.80
N THR A 17 -6.95 -1.51 5.01
CA THR A 17 -6.45 -0.28 4.39
C THR A 17 -6.53 0.87 5.38
N LEU A 18 -5.54 1.76 5.39
CA LEU A 18 -5.47 2.87 6.33
C LEU A 18 -6.13 4.12 5.71
N ILE A 19 -6.98 4.79 6.47
CA ILE A 19 -7.61 6.05 6.09
C ILE A 19 -7.58 7.05 7.25
N THR A 20 -6.90 8.18 7.03
CA THR A 20 -6.67 9.22 8.05
C THR A 20 -7.35 10.55 7.71
N ASN A 21 -7.78 10.72 6.45
CA ASN A 21 -8.46 11.91 5.92
C ASN A 21 -9.38 11.52 4.74
N THR A 22 -10.16 12.47 4.23
CA THR A 22 -11.11 12.26 3.12
C THR A 22 -10.50 12.33 1.73
N ASP A 23 -9.28 12.85 1.57
CA ASP A 23 -8.65 13.03 0.25
C ASP A 23 -8.33 11.68 -0.42
N TYR A 24 -8.12 10.64 0.38
CA TYR A 24 -7.88 9.26 -0.07
C TYR A 24 -9.14 8.40 -0.13
N LEU A 25 -10.29 8.94 0.28
CA LEU A 25 -11.54 8.19 0.31
C LEU A 25 -11.97 7.72 -1.09
N PRO A 26 -11.88 8.50 -2.18
CA PRO A 26 -12.17 7.98 -3.52
C PRO A 26 -11.32 6.75 -3.87
N GLY A 27 -10.04 6.76 -3.49
CA GLY A 27 -9.13 5.64 -3.65
C GLY A 27 -9.61 4.40 -2.89
N LEU A 28 -9.86 4.55 -1.59
CA LEU A 28 -10.35 3.47 -0.72
C LEU A 28 -11.65 2.86 -1.25
N LEU A 29 -12.62 3.69 -1.65
CA LEU A 29 -13.91 3.21 -2.14
C LEU A 29 -13.77 2.42 -3.43
N THR A 30 -12.91 2.86 -4.35
CA THR A 30 -12.62 2.11 -5.58
C THR A 30 -11.81 0.85 -5.29
N LEU A 31 -10.87 0.87 -4.34
CA LEU A 31 -10.12 -0.29 -3.88
C LEU A 31 -11.08 -1.37 -3.35
N GLU A 32 -11.98 -0.99 -2.44
CA GLU A 32 -12.97 -1.88 -1.81
C GLU A 32 -13.89 -2.53 -2.84
N TYR A 33 -14.43 -1.71 -3.76
CA TYR A 33 -15.26 -2.19 -4.85
C TYR A 33 -14.48 -3.14 -5.77
N SER A 34 -13.24 -2.80 -6.12
CA SER A 34 -12.40 -3.62 -7.01
C SER A 34 -12.09 -4.99 -6.41
N LEU A 35 -11.88 -5.06 -5.09
CA LEU A 35 -11.63 -6.30 -4.35
C LEU A 35 -12.86 -7.22 -4.34
N LYS A 36 -14.05 -6.65 -4.09
CA LYS A 36 -15.32 -7.38 -4.19
C LYS A 36 -15.57 -7.88 -5.61
N ARG A 37 -15.32 -7.02 -6.60
CA ARG A 37 -15.52 -7.31 -8.03
C ARG A 37 -14.72 -8.51 -8.51
N VAL A 38 -13.49 -8.70 -8.00
CA VAL A 38 -12.67 -9.88 -8.30
C VAL A 38 -13.01 -11.11 -7.44
N GLY A 39 -14.08 -11.04 -6.66
CA GLY A 39 -14.62 -12.16 -5.90
C GLY A 39 -13.77 -12.56 -4.69
N SER A 40 -13.10 -11.62 -4.03
CA SER A 40 -12.40 -11.93 -2.77
C SER A 40 -13.38 -12.47 -1.72
N LYS A 41 -12.96 -13.52 -1.01
CA LYS A 41 -13.74 -14.13 0.07
C LYS A 41 -13.61 -13.40 1.41
N TYR A 42 -12.63 -12.51 1.51
CA TYR A 42 -12.23 -11.85 2.74
C TYR A 42 -12.62 -10.37 2.70
N PRO A 43 -13.09 -9.78 3.81
CA PRO A 43 -13.49 -8.38 3.84
C PRO A 43 -12.28 -7.44 3.81
N LEU A 44 -12.48 -6.23 3.28
CA LEU A 44 -11.58 -5.09 3.48
C LEU A 44 -12.05 -4.28 4.69
N ILE A 45 -11.17 -4.11 5.67
CA ILE A 45 -11.41 -3.31 6.87
C ILE A 45 -10.67 -1.98 6.73
N ALA A 46 -11.42 -0.88 6.82
CA ALA A 46 -10.86 0.47 6.89
C ALA A 46 -10.32 0.73 8.32
N LEU A 47 -8.99 0.74 8.46
CA LEU A 47 -8.32 1.19 9.67
C LEU A 47 -8.35 2.71 9.70
N TYR A 48 -8.83 3.28 10.79
CA TYR A 48 -8.93 4.74 10.95
C TYR A 48 -8.35 5.20 12.28
N THR A 49 -7.96 6.46 12.31
CA THR A 49 -7.38 7.17 13.46
C THR A 49 -8.35 8.24 13.94
N ASP A 50 -8.06 8.90 15.06
CA ASP A 50 -8.94 9.94 15.63
C ASP A 50 -9.11 11.17 14.72
N SER A 51 -8.26 11.34 13.70
CA SER A 51 -8.34 12.43 12.72
C SER A 51 -9.37 12.19 11.61
N PHE A 52 -9.89 10.97 11.46
CA PHE A 52 -10.78 10.65 10.35
C PHE A 52 -12.17 11.29 10.55
N PRO A 53 -12.62 12.14 9.62
CA PRO A 53 -13.76 13.01 9.89
C PRO A 53 -15.11 12.30 9.74
N ALA A 54 -16.17 12.90 10.28
CA ALA A 54 -17.51 12.31 10.38
C ALA A 54 -18.12 12.00 9.00
N GLU A 55 -17.89 12.85 8.00
CA GLU A 55 -18.31 12.64 6.62
C GLU A 55 -17.63 11.40 6.00
N GLY A 56 -16.36 11.17 6.31
CA GLY A 56 -15.65 9.97 5.89
C GLY A 56 -16.25 8.72 6.55
N HIS A 57 -16.57 8.80 7.84
CA HIS A 57 -17.29 7.73 8.53
C HIS A 57 -18.66 7.42 7.92
N ALA A 58 -19.42 8.46 7.56
CA ALA A 58 -20.73 8.32 6.93
C ALA A 58 -20.63 7.65 5.55
N ALA A 59 -19.62 8.00 4.76
CA ALA A 59 -19.36 7.40 3.45
C ALA A 59 -19.02 5.90 3.54
N LEU A 60 -18.21 5.49 4.53
CA LEU A 60 -17.93 4.08 4.81
C LEU A 60 -19.21 3.33 5.25
N ASP A 61 -20.01 3.94 6.13
CA ASP A 61 -21.24 3.34 6.66
C ASP A 61 -22.30 3.15 5.57
N ALA A 62 -22.45 4.12 4.66
CA ALA A 62 -23.37 4.04 3.52
C ALA A 62 -23.08 2.84 2.62
N ARG A 63 -21.80 2.44 2.51
CA ARG A 63 -21.31 1.32 1.70
C ARG A 63 -21.09 0.03 2.51
N ARG A 64 -21.42 0.07 3.81
CA ARG A 64 -21.24 -1.03 4.77
C ARG A 64 -19.80 -1.55 4.80
N ILE A 65 -18.83 -0.67 4.62
CA ILE A 65 -17.41 -1.00 4.71
C ILE A 65 -17.07 -1.13 6.20
N PRO A 66 -16.62 -2.30 6.68
CA PRO A 66 -16.21 -2.44 8.06
C PRO A 66 -15.05 -1.51 8.38
N LYS A 67 -15.07 -0.91 9.56
CA LYS A 67 -14.05 0.04 10.01
C LYS A 67 -13.57 -0.29 11.42
N ARG A 68 -12.28 -0.10 11.67
CA ARG A 68 -11.62 -0.40 12.94
C ARG A 68 -10.76 0.78 13.36
N HIS A 69 -11.04 1.32 14.53
CA HIS A 69 -10.17 2.32 15.15
C HIS A 69 -8.84 1.69 15.51
N ILE A 70 -7.75 2.38 15.20
CA ILE A 70 -6.40 2.07 15.65
C ILE A 70 -5.79 3.30 16.33
N PRO A 71 -4.96 3.12 17.38
CA PRO A 71 -4.21 4.22 17.95
C PRO A 71 -3.27 4.83 16.91
N TYR A 72 -3.11 6.16 16.95
CA TYR A 72 -2.12 6.83 16.13
C TYR A 72 -0.71 6.45 16.60
N LEU A 73 0.12 5.95 15.69
CA LEU A 73 1.48 5.54 16.02
C LEU A 73 2.46 6.69 15.81
N LEU A 74 3.15 7.11 16.86
CA LEU A 74 4.12 8.21 16.84
C LEU A 74 5.46 7.77 17.46
N PRO A 75 6.61 8.14 16.86
CA PRO A 75 7.91 7.99 17.51
C PRO A 75 8.02 8.91 18.74
N SER A 76 8.73 8.47 19.78
CA SER A 76 8.84 9.21 21.05
C SER A 76 9.69 10.48 20.96
N ALA A 77 10.61 10.56 19.98
CA ALA A 77 11.33 11.78 19.71
C ALA A 77 10.44 12.71 18.87
N HIS A 78 9.94 13.78 19.49
CA HIS A 78 9.36 14.92 18.78
C HIS A 78 10.47 15.59 17.97
N LYS A 79 10.71 15.14 16.73
CA LYS A 79 11.13 16.09 15.70
C LYS A 79 9.87 16.83 15.28
N ASP A 80 9.95 18.16 15.31
CA ASP A 80 8.89 19.03 14.84
C ASP A 80 8.74 18.86 13.32
N TYR A 81 7.95 17.87 12.92
CA TYR A 81 7.52 17.63 11.54
C TYR A 81 6.11 18.19 11.30
N SER A 82 5.70 19.23 12.03
CA SER A 82 4.39 19.89 11.86
C SER A 82 4.06 20.28 10.41
N ASN A 83 5.05 20.36 9.53
CA ASN A 83 4.90 20.64 8.09
C ASN A 83 4.75 19.41 7.18
N ASP A 84 4.85 18.17 7.66
CA ASP A 84 4.68 16.97 6.83
C ASP A 84 3.78 15.91 7.48
N THR A 85 2.46 16.12 7.36
CA THR A 85 1.41 15.18 7.82
C THR A 85 1.58 13.76 7.26
N ARG A 86 2.27 13.61 6.12
CA ARG A 86 2.56 12.31 5.49
C ARG A 86 3.48 11.45 6.35
N PHE A 87 4.39 12.05 7.11
CA PHE A 87 5.37 11.33 7.93
C PHE A 87 4.71 10.62 9.11
N TYR A 88 3.65 11.21 9.67
CA TYR A 88 2.95 10.65 10.82
C TYR A 88 1.98 9.53 10.43
N ASP A 89 1.34 9.64 9.27
CA ASP A 89 0.47 8.58 8.75
C ASP A 89 1.24 7.31 8.34
N CYS A 90 2.52 7.45 7.92
CA CYS A 90 3.39 6.33 7.57
C CYS A 90 3.53 5.30 8.70
N TRP A 91 3.69 5.74 9.95
CA TRP A 91 3.89 4.81 11.07
C TRP A 91 2.64 4.00 11.39
N SER A 92 1.46 4.60 11.24
CA SER A 92 0.19 3.92 11.44
C SER A 92 -0.02 2.79 10.41
N LYS A 93 0.75 2.75 9.30
CA LYS A 93 0.78 1.60 8.38
C LYS A 93 1.41 0.34 8.98
N LEU A 94 2.07 0.44 10.12
CA LEU A 94 2.63 -0.70 10.87
C LEU A 94 1.63 -1.30 11.88
N ALA A 95 0.45 -0.68 12.03
CA ALA A 95 -0.65 -1.21 12.83
C ALA A 95 -1.06 -2.65 12.49
N PRO A 96 -1.00 -3.15 11.23
CA PRO A 96 -1.33 -4.54 10.90
C PRO A 96 -0.61 -5.59 11.75
N PHE A 97 0.63 -5.33 12.17
CA PHE A 97 1.39 -6.24 13.04
C PHE A 97 0.78 -6.39 14.45
N SER A 98 -0.01 -5.40 14.90
CA SER A 98 -0.67 -5.37 16.22
C SER A 98 -2.03 -6.07 16.25
N LEU A 99 -2.64 -6.36 15.09
CA LEU A 99 -4.02 -6.84 15.00
C LEU A 99 -4.13 -8.36 15.27
N VAL A 100 -3.68 -8.78 16.45
CA VAL A 100 -3.57 -10.19 16.87
C VAL A 100 -4.90 -10.90 17.06
N GLU A 101 -6.03 -10.21 16.89
CA GLU A 101 -7.33 -10.85 16.74
C GLU A 101 -7.47 -11.65 15.43
N TYR A 102 -6.63 -11.35 14.42
CA TYR A 102 -6.56 -12.04 13.13
C TYR A 102 -5.36 -12.97 13.03
N ASP A 103 -5.54 -14.07 12.30
CA ASP A 103 -4.47 -15.01 11.98
C ASP A 103 -3.63 -14.51 10.78
N ARG A 104 -4.24 -13.67 9.92
CA ARG A 104 -3.62 -13.09 8.72
C ARG A 104 -4.21 -11.72 8.44
N VAL A 105 -3.34 -10.75 8.19
CA VAL A 105 -3.72 -9.42 7.69
C VAL A 105 -2.94 -9.15 6.42
N VAL A 106 -3.62 -8.70 5.36
CA VAL A 106 -2.98 -8.15 4.17
C VAL A 106 -3.33 -6.67 4.06
N GLN A 107 -2.36 -5.83 4.37
CA GLN A 107 -2.48 -4.38 4.31
C GLN A 107 -2.31 -3.89 2.88
N LEU A 108 -3.15 -2.94 2.48
CA LEU A 108 -3.14 -2.27 1.19
C LEU A 108 -3.21 -0.75 1.40
N ASP A 109 -2.38 0.01 0.70
CA ASP A 109 -2.57 1.46 0.60
C ASP A 109 -3.89 1.76 -0.15
N SER A 110 -4.53 2.87 0.21
CA SER A 110 -5.82 3.28 -0.36
C SER A 110 -5.73 3.78 -1.81
N ASP A 111 -4.53 3.97 -2.33
CA ASP A 111 -4.22 4.34 -3.71
C ASP A 111 -3.82 3.15 -4.58
N MET A 112 -4.50 2.03 -4.33
CA MET A 112 -4.37 0.79 -5.07
C MET A 112 -5.64 0.45 -5.85
N LEU A 113 -5.52 -0.42 -6.85
CA LEU A 113 -6.66 -0.95 -7.61
C LEU A 113 -6.44 -2.43 -7.91
N ILE A 114 -7.41 -3.26 -7.52
CA ILE A 114 -7.36 -4.70 -7.74
C ILE A 114 -7.97 -5.03 -9.11
N LEU A 115 -7.19 -5.70 -9.95
CA LEU A 115 -7.59 -6.13 -11.29
C LEU A 115 -7.88 -7.62 -11.36
N GLN A 116 -7.27 -8.42 -10.49
CA GLN A 116 -7.45 -9.87 -10.40
C GLN A 116 -7.45 -10.32 -8.95
N ASN A 117 -8.12 -11.43 -8.66
CA ASN A 117 -8.13 -12.01 -7.32
C ASN A 117 -6.70 -12.34 -6.86
N MET A 118 -6.42 -12.06 -5.59
CA MET A 118 -5.12 -12.29 -4.94
C MET A 118 -5.28 -12.94 -3.55
N ASP A 119 -6.38 -13.65 -3.33
CA ASP A 119 -6.69 -14.33 -2.06
C ASP A 119 -5.63 -15.37 -1.67
N GLU A 120 -4.82 -15.86 -2.61
CA GLU A 120 -3.68 -16.73 -2.32
C GLU A 120 -2.65 -16.10 -1.37
N LEU A 121 -2.61 -14.76 -1.26
CA LEU A 121 -1.79 -14.06 -0.25
C LEU A 121 -2.23 -14.37 1.18
N MET A 122 -3.47 -14.83 1.38
CA MET A 122 -3.99 -15.23 2.68
C MET A 122 -3.42 -16.57 3.17
N ASP A 123 -2.88 -17.36 2.25
CA ASP A 123 -2.30 -18.68 2.52
C ASP A 123 -0.77 -18.71 2.32
N LEU A 124 -0.17 -17.57 1.95
CA LEU A 124 1.29 -17.43 1.83
C LEU A 124 1.99 -17.88 3.11
N GLU A 125 3.00 -18.73 2.99
CA GLU A 125 3.73 -19.24 4.15
C GLU A 125 4.63 -18.14 4.75
N LEU A 126 4.40 -17.85 6.03
CA LEU A 126 5.18 -16.94 6.84
C LEU A 126 5.50 -17.60 8.18
N ASP A 127 6.45 -17.03 8.89
CA ASP A 127 6.84 -17.53 10.20
C ASP A 127 5.68 -17.48 11.21
N SER A 128 5.72 -18.41 12.17
CA SER A 128 4.75 -18.43 13.26
C SER A 128 4.86 -17.13 14.09
N PRO A 129 3.73 -16.51 14.50
CA PRO A 129 3.73 -15.38 15.42
C PRO A 129 4.54 -15.62 16.70
N ALA A 130 4.67 -16.87 17.15
CA ALA A 130 5.42 -17.28 18.33
C ALA A 130 6.93 -17.01 18.22
N LEU A 131 7.48 -16.89 17.00
CA LEU A 131 8.89 -16.51 16.81
C LEU A 131 9.15 -15.03 17.09
N GLY A 132 8.12 -14.20 17.24
CA GLY A 132 8.27 -12.80 17.65
C GLY A 132 9.28 -12.02 16.79
N GLY A 133 9.34 -12.31 15.49
CA GLY A 133 10.23 -11.64 14.54
C GLY A 133 11.69 -12.12 14.52
N THR A 134 12.03 -13.27 15.12
CA THR A 134 13.40 -13.84 15.04
C THR A 134 13.60 -14.78 13.85
N GLY A 135 12.55 -15.14 13.14
CA GLY A 135 12.63 -15.99 11.95
C GLY A 135 13.10 -15.23 10.69
N THR A 136 13.02 -15.90 9.54
CA THR A 136 13.51 -15.42 8.23
C THR A 136 12.41 -15.00 7.27
N ARG A 137 11.15 -15.26 7.60
CA ARG A 137 9.95 -14.93 6.81
C ARG A 137 8.96 -14.16 7.69
N VAL A 138 9.42 -13.04 8.24
CA VAL A 138 8.68 -12.26 9.24
C VAL A 138 7.39 -11.65 8.66
N PHE A 139 7.45 -11.19 7.42
CA PHE A 139 6.34 -10.67 6.64
C PHE A 139 6.61 -10.89 5.14
N ALA A 140 5.66 -10.55 4.28
CA ALA A 140 5.88 -10.46 2.84
C ALA A 140 5.53 -9.10 2.27
N ALA A 141 6.26 -8.69 1.24
CA ALA A 141 6.02 -7.45 0.48
C ALA A 141 6.62 -7.59 -0.92
N SER A 142 6.27 -6.69 -1.84
CA SER A 142 7.06 -6.50 -3.07
C SER A 142 8.19 -5.50 -2.78
N HIS A 143 9.25 -5.49 -3.57
CA HIS A 143 10.28 -4.45 -3.46
C HIS A 143 9.73 -3.05 -3.75
N ALA A 144 10.29 -2.04 -3.08
CA ALA A 144 10.16 -0.65 -3.51
C ALA A 144 10.99 -0.43 -4.79
N CYS A 145 10.51 0.46 -5.67
CA CYS A 145 11.30 0.90 -6.82
C CYS A 145 12.19 2.07 -6.42
N VAL A 146 13.50 1.83 -6.41
CA VAL A 146 14.51 2.84 -6.08
C VAL A 146 15.14 3.44 -7.32
N CYS A 147 14.45 3.47 -8.48
CA CYS A 147 15.02 4.01 -9.72
C CYS A 147 14.99 5.55 -9.82
N ASN A 148 14.23 6.23 -8.94
CA ASN A 148 13.96 7.66 -9.01
C ASN A 148 13.66 8.18 -10.43
N PRO A 149 12.67 7.62 -11.16
CA PRO A 149 12.47 7.92 -12.59
C PRO A 149 12.08 9.37 -12.90
N LEU A 150 11.72 10.16 -11.88
CA LEU A 150 11.39 11.59 -11.99
C LEU A 150 12.54 12.50 -11.51
N ASN A 151 13.72 11.94 -11.20
CA ASN A 151 14.88 12.68 -10.68
C ASN A 151 14.55 13.64 -9.53
N LYS A 152 13.75 13.16 -8.56
CA LYS A 152 13.38 13.96 -7.39
C LYS A 152 14.63 14.26 -6.57
N PRO A 153 14.95 15.54 -6.29
CA PRO A 153 16.21 15.93 -5.66
C PRO A 153 16.31 15.56 -4.17
N HIS A 154 15.17 15.29 -3.51
CA HIS A 154 15.12 14.86 -2.11
C HIS A 154 15.17 13.33 -1.96
N TYR A 155 15.25 12.56 -3.04
CA TYR A 155 15.42 11.11 -2.94
C TYR A 155 16.91 10.78 -2.70
N PRO A 156 17.21 9.68 -1.99
CA PRO A 156 18.60 9.31 -1.72
C PRO A 156 19.42 9.14 -3.01
N PRO A 157 20.72 9.51 -3.00
CA PRO A 157 21.55 9.51 -4.20
C PRO A 157 21.84 8.12 -4.76
N ASP A 158 21.73 7.08 -3.92
CA ASP A 158 21.88 5.69 -4.30
C ASP A 158 20.58 5.08 -4.88
N TRP A 159 19.49 5.84 -4.96
CA TRP A 159 18.27 5.46 -5.68
C TRP A 159 18.50 5.57 -7.19
N THR A 160 19.08 4.51 -7.75
CA THR A 160 19.38 4.37 -9.17
C THR A 160 18.86 3.04 -9.72
N PRO A 161 18.67 2.91 -11.05
CA PRO A 161 18.31 1.64 -11.67
C PRO A 161 19.29 0.50 -11.36
N ALA A 162 20.58 0.79 -11.19
CA ALA A 162 21.58 -0.23 -10.86
C ALA A 162 21.37 -0.85 -9.47
N HIS A 163 20.78 -0.11 -8.53
CA HIS A 163 20.49 -0.57 -7.17
C HIS A 163 19.05 -1.05 -6.98
N CYS A 164 18.23 -1.06 -8.03
CA CYS A 164 16.85 -1.50 -7.95
C CYS A 164 16.73 -3.02 -8.07
N ALA A 165 16.02 -3.65 -7.13
CA ALA A 165 15.84 -5.10 -7.11
C ALA A 165 15.16 -5.62 -8.40
N PHE A 166 14.20 -4.86 -8.95
CA PHE A 166 13.51 -5.22 -10.20
C PHE A 166 14.44 -5.30 -11.41
N THR A 167 15.54 -4.55 -11.43
CA THR A 167 16.55 -4.61 -12.51
C THR A 167 17.15 -6.00 -12.63
N SER A 168 17.31 -6.71 -11.50
CA SER A 168 17.86 -8.08 -11.50
C SER A 168 16.99 -9.09 -12.25
N GLN A 169 15.71 -8.80 -12.47
CA GLN A 169 14.77 -9.68 -13.15
C GLN A 169 14.57 -9.34 -14.64
N HIS A 170 15.20 -8.29 -15.18
CA HIS A 170 15.00 -7.84 -16.57
C HIS A 170 15.32 -8.91 -17.61
N ASN A 171 16.30 -9.77 -17.33
CA ASN A 171 16.69 -10.88 -18.20
C ASN A 171 15.78 -12.11 -18.06
N THR A 172 14.85 -12.12 -17.10
CA THR A 172 13.92 -13.24 -16.83
C THR A 172 12.49 -12.73 -16.60
N PRO A 173 11.90 -11.98 -17.54
CA PRO A 173 10.64 -11.27 -17.33
C PRO A 173 9.45 -12.19 -17.05
N ASP A 174 9.46 -13.42 -17.57
CA ASP A 174 8.40 -14.40 -17.28
C ASP A 174 8.48 -14.92 -15.84
N LYS A 175 9.69 -15.05 -15.28
CA LYS A 175 9.88 -15.38 -13.86
C LYS A 175 9.41 -14.24 -12.95
N ALA A 176 9.63 -12.99 -13.35
CA ALA A 176 9.19 -11.82 -12.58
C ALA A 176 7.67 -11.76 -12.34
N GLN A 177 6.87 -12.50 -13.12
CA GLN A 177 5.41 -12.60 -12.92
C GLN A 177 5.02 -13.50 -11.75
N VAL A 178 5.89 -14.43 -11.37
CA VAL A 178 5.58 -15.51 -10.42
C VAL A 178 6.55 -15.56 -9.24
N GLU A 179 7.72 -14.93 -9.36
CA GLU A 179 8.74 -14.82 -8.32
C GLU A 179 9.09 -13.35 -8.06
N GLY A 180 9.17 -12.94 -6.79
CA GLY A 180 9.81 -11.68 -6.42
C GLY A 180 11.33 -11.80 -6.47
N ALA A 181 12.03 -10.70 -6.78
CA ALA A 181 13.49 -10.66 -6.63
C ALA A 181 13.87 -10.99 -5.18
N PRO A 182 14.96 -11.73 -4.90
CA PRO A 182 15.35 -12.07 -3.53
C PRO A 182 15.34 -10.84 -2.59
N PRO A 183 14.96 -11.00 -1.31
CA PRO A 183 14.85 -9.90 -0.33
C PRO A 183 16.20 -9.29 0.05
N THR A 184 17.29 -9.73 -0.59
CA THR A 184 18.67 -9.21 -0.47
C THR A 184 19.15 -8.51 -1.73
N ASN A 185 18.33 -8.45 -2.80
CA ASN A 185 18.72 -7.81 -4.06
C ASN A 185 18.58 -6.28 -4.00
N GLY A 186 19.48 -5.59 -4.69
CA GLY A 186 19.48 -4.12 -4.74
C GLY A 186 19.67 -3.53 -3.35
N LEU A 187 18.94 -2.45 -3.05
CA LEU A 187 18.88 -1.89 -1.69
C LEU A 187 18.01 -2.72 -0.72
N ALA A 188 17.35 -3.80 -1.18
CA ALA A 188 16.57 -4.70 -0.33
C ALA A 188 15.43 -4.02 0.46
N ILE A 189 14.84 -2.96 -0.09
CA ILE A 189 13.78 -2.17 0.57
C ILE A 189 12.40 -2.75 0.20
N PRO A 190 11.61 -3.23 1.18
CA PRO A 190 10.23 -3.63 0.94
C PRO A 190 9.36 -2.40 0.66
N ASN A 191 8.41 -2.52 -0.26
CA ASN A 191 7.40 -1.49 -0.46
C ASN A 191 6.29 -1.62 0.59
N GLY A 192 5.97 -0.50 1.23
CA GLY A 192 5.06 -0.45 2.38
C GLY A 192 3.59 -0.47 1.99
N GLY A 193 3.29 -0.28 0.70
CA GLY A 193 1.91 -0.20 0.24
C GLY A 193 1.17 -1.54 0.23
N LEU A 194 1.87 -2.67 0.14
CA LEU A 194 1.27 -3.99 0.37
C LEU A 194 2.15 -4.81 1.30
N GLN A 195 1.58 -5.21 2.43
CA GLN A 195 2.25 -6.06 3.42
C GLN A 195 1.36 -7.25 3.78
N VAL A 196 1.90 -8.47 3.68
CA VAL A 196 1.28 -9.70 4.18
C VAL A 196 1.89 -10.01 5.52
N VAL A 197 1.07 -10.06 6.57
CA VAL A 197 1.55 -10.27 7.95
C VAL A 197 0.76 -11.36 8.65
N ASN A 198 1.46 -12.16 9.45
CA ASN A 198 0.86 -12.87 10.57
C ASN A 198 1.01 -11.95 11.79
N PRO A 199 -0.05 -11.27 12.28
CA PRO A 199 0.07 -10.32 13.37
C PRO A 199 0.74 -10.96 14.60
N SER A 200 1.66 -10.23 15.23
CA SER A 200 2.44 -10.71 16.37
C SER A 200 2.85 -9.53 17.25
N LEU A 201 2.44 -9.56 18.52
CA LEU A 201 2.89 -8.57 19.50
C LEU A 201 4.42 -8.56 19.65
N GLY A 202 5.09 -9.71 19.47
CA GLY A 202 6.55 -9.76 19.51
C GLY A 202 7.20 -8.98 18.36
N VAL A 203 6.65 -9.08 17.14
CA VAL A 203 7.09 -8.28 15.99
C VAL A 203 6.74 -6.80 16.19
N TYR A 204 5.51 -6.53 16.63
CA TYR A 204 5.03 -5.16 16.84
C TYR A 204 5.83 -4.43 17.93
N ASN A 205 6.17 -5.10 19.04
CA ASN A 205 7.00 -4.50 20.10
C ASN A 205 8.40 -4.13 19.59
N ARG A 206 9.02 -4.95 18.72
CA ARG A 206 10.30 -4.59 18.08
C ARG A 206 10.18 -3.36 17.19
N ILE A 207 9.07 -3.23 16.47
CA ILE A 207 8.75 -2.02 15.69
C ILE A 207 8.66 -0.82 16.63
N LEU A 208 7.90 -0.93 17.73
CA LEU A 208 7.77 0.14 18.72
C LEU A 208 9.12 0.53 19.34
N GLU A 209 9.94 -0.44 19.74
CA GLU A 209 11.28 -0.21 20.29
C GLU A 209 12.19 0.54 19.29
N CYS A 210 12.13 0.19 18.01
CA CYS A 210 12.83 0.91 16.95
C CYS A 210 12.34 2.36 16.83
N LEU A 211 11.02 2.57 16.84
CA LEU A 211 10.41 3.91 16.77
C LEU A 211 10.75 4.79 17.98
N GLN A 212 10.96 4.19 19.13
CA GLN A 212 11.32 4.87 20.37
C GLN A 212 12.82 5.22 20.44
N THR A 213 13.65 4.66 19.55
CA THR A 213 15.10 4.87 19.52
C THR A 213 15.45 6.05 18.61
N PRO A 214 15.80 7.24 19.14
CA PRO A 214 15.90 8.48 18.34
C PRO A 214 16.99 8.46 17.27
N SER A 215 18.05 7.68 17.47
CA SER A 215 19.14 7.50 16.50
C SER A 215 18.75 6.62 15.31
N SER A 216 17.69 5.82 15.43
CA SER A 216 17.26 4.88 14.38
C SER A 216 16.32 5.54 13.37
N THR A 217 15.48 6.47 13.81
CA THR A 217 14.44 7.08 12.96
C THR A 217 14.82 8.43 12.36
N SER A 218 15.96 9.02 12.76
CA SER A 218 16.33 10.38 12.38
C SER A 218 16.62 10.58 10.89
N ASN A 219 16.89 9.51 10.15
CA ASN A 219 17.35 9.50 8.75
C ASN A 219 16.38 8.81 7.77
N TYR A 220 15.15 8.48 8.21
CA TYR A 220 14.20 7.81 7.33
C TYR A 220 13.43 8.79 6.46
N ASP A 221 13.88 8.95 5.22
CA ASP A 221 13.12 9.67 4.17
C ASP A 221 11.84 8.91 3.76
N PHE A 222 11.78 7.59 4.03
CA PHE A 222 10.64 6.70 3.75
C PHE A 222 10.33 5.80 4.96
N ALA A 223 9.84 6.44 6.01
CA ALA A 223 9.58 5.92 7.36
C ALA A 223 9.25 4.42 7.48
N ASP A 224 8.12 3.96 6.94
CA ASP A 224 7.62 2.58 7.15
C ASP A 224 8.47 1.53 6.41
N GLN A 225 8.85 1.82 5.17
CA GLN A 225 9.63 0.92 4.32
C GLN A 225 11.06 0.74 4.81
N SER A 226 11.69 1.84 5.19
CA SER A 226 13.07 1.83 5.69
C SER A 226 13.15 1.17 7.06
N LEU A 227 12.17 1.41 7.95
CA LEU A 227 12.14 0.73 9.25
C LEU A 227 12.05 -0.79 9.10
N LEU A 228 11.17 -1.29 8.23
CA LEU A 228 11.03 -2.74 8.04
C LEU A 228 12.28 -3.36 7.40
N ALA A 229 12.93 -2.65 6.46
CA ALA A 229 14.21 -3.08 5.87
C ALA A 229 15.29 -3.24 6.94
N ASP A 230 15.45 -2.25 7.81
CA ASP A 230 16.49 -2.21 8.83
C ASP A 230 16.23 -3.19 9.97
N LEU A 231 14.96 -3.36 10.36
CA LEU A 231 14.59 -4.26 11.45
C LEU A 231 14.66 -5.75 11.03
N PHE A 232 14.37 -6.05 9.76
CA PHE A 232 14.30 -7.40 9.21
C PHE A 232 15.15 -7.58 7.93
N PRO A 233 16.46 -7.29 7.97
CA PRO A 233 17.29 -7.31 6.76
C PRO A 233 17.36 -8.70 6.15
N GLY A 234 16.85 -8.85 4.92
CA GLY A 234 16.74 -10.13 4.23
C GLY A 234 15.78 -11.15 4.87
N ARG A 235 15.05 -10.77 5.93
CA ARG A 235 14.17 -11.66 6.73
C ARG A 235 12.68 -11.45 6.43
N TRP A 236 12.37 -11.30 5.15
CA TRP A 236 11.01 -11.13 4.62
C TRP A 236 10.87 -11.88 3.30
N VAL A 237 9.64 -12.20 2.92
CA VAL A 237 9.34 -12.89 1.66
C VAL A 237 9.06 -11.87 0.57
N ALA A 238 9.88 -11.86 -0.48
CA ALA A 238 9.65 -11.01 -1.64
C ALA A 238 8.57 -11.62 -2.54
N ILE A 239 7.39 -11.02 -2.59
CA ILE A 239 6.32 -11.39 -3.52
C ILE A 239 6.54 -10.73 -4.89
N PRO A 240 6.05 -11.33 -5.98
CA PRO A 240 6.12 -10.78 -7.33
C PRO A 240 5.57 -9.35 -7.43
N TYR A 241 6.13 -8.54 -8.35
CA TYR A 241 5.69 -7.16 -8.53
C TYR A 241 4.20 -7.06 -8.93
N ILE A 242 3.61 -8.10 -9.50
CA ILE A 242 2.21 -8.11 -9.94
C ILE A 242 1.20 -7.91 -8.79
N TYR A 243 1.60 -8.16 -7.54
CA TYR A 243 0.78 -7.92 -6.35
C TYR A 243 0.91 -6.48 -5.82
N ASN A 244 1.93 -5.74 -6.24
CA ASN A 244 2.12 -4.34 -5.87
C ASN A 244 2.81 -3.62 -7.03
N ALA A 245 2.08 -3.56 -8.15
CA ALA A 245 2.61 -3.12 -9.42
C ALA A 245 2.65 -1.59 -9.42
N LEU A 246 3.79 -1.01 -9.03
CA LEU A 246 3.93 0.45 -9.00
C LEU A 246 3.72 1.00 -10.42
N LYS A 247 2.84 2.00 -10.60
CA LYS A 247 2.46 2.47 -11.95
C LYS A 247 3.66 2.84 -12.83
N THR A 248 4.74 3.34 -12.21
CA THR A 248 5.98 3.73 -12.90
C THR A 248 6.77 2.54 -13.46
N LEU A 249 6.57 1.32 -12.96
CA LEU A 249 7.21 0.12 -13.52
C LEU A 249 6.83 -0.07 -14.99
N ARG A 250 5.59 0.30 -15.36
CA ARG A 250 5.09 0.23 -16.74
C ARG A 250 5.80 1.20 -17.69
N TRP A 251 6.39 2.27 -17.18
CA TRP A 251 6.99 3.31 -18.01
C TRP A 251 8.23 2.81 -18.76
N LYS A 252 8.35 3.23 -20.03
CA LYS A 252 9.51 2.90 -20.86
C LYS A 252 10.79 3.39 -20.18
N GLY A 253 11.76 2.49 -20.02
CA GLY A 253 13.06 2.82 -19.41
C GLY A 253 13.10 2.72 -17.89
N VAL A 254 11.98 2.42 -17.22
CA VAL A 254 11.97 2.12 -15.79
C VAL A 254 12.08 0.60 -15.61
N HIS A 255 10.96 -0.12 -15.69
CA HIS A 255 10.93 -1.58 -15.61
C HIS A 255 9.95 -2.20 -16.61
N SER A 256 9.70 -1.52 -17.74
CA SER A 256 8.82 -2.01 -18.81
C SER A 256 9.25 -3.36 -19.40
N ALA A 257 10.52 -3.77 -19.19
CA ALA A 257 11.03 -5.08 -19.61
C ALA A 257 10.28 -6.24 -18.92
N ILE A 258 10.00 -6.10 -17.62
CA ILE A 258 9.30 -7.13 -16.83
C ILE A 258 7.78 -6.93 -16.81
N TRP A 259 7.29 -5.73 -17.15
CA TRP A 259 5.86 -5.42 -17.05
C TRP A 259 4.99 -6.22 -18.05
N ARG A 260 3.82 -6.68 -17.59
CA ARG A 260 2.79 -7.39 -18.37
C ARG A 260 1.40 -6.97 -17.88
N ASP A 261 0.65 -6.21 -18.67
CA ASP A 261 -0.68 -5.66 -18.29
C ASP A 261 -1.62 -6.77 -17.79
N GLU A 262 -1.64 -7.90 -18.50
CA GLU A 262 -2.52 -9.05 -18.23
C GLU A 262 -2.16 -9.87 -16.99
N LYS A 263 -0.98 -9.63 -16.40
CA LYS A 263 -0.52 -10.31 -15.18
C LYS A 263 -0.70 -9.48 -13.92
N VAL A 264 -0.90 -8.17 -14.05
CA VAL A 264 -1.09 -7.28 -12.89
C VAL A 264 -2.35 -7.69 -12.13
N LYS A 265 -2.18 -8.03 -10.85
CA LYS A 265 -3.27 -8.33 -9.91
C LYS A 265 -3.69 -7.08 -9.16
N ASN A 266 -2.73 -6.25 -8.77
CA ASN A 266 -2.94 -5.03 -8.02
C ASN A 266 -1.98 -3.95 -8.49
N ILE A 267 -2.51 -2.79 -8.89
CA ILE A 267 -1.72 -1.63 -9.29
C ILE A 267 -1.66 -0.61 -8.15
N HIS A 268 -0.48 -0.02 -7.96
CA HIS A 268 -0.23 0.98 -6.93
C HIS A 268 0.06 2.34 -7.57
N PHE A 269 -0.82 3.31 -7.35
CA PHE A 269 -0.71 4.66 -7.89
C PHE A 269 0.25 5.54 -7.06
N ILE A 270 1.48 5.05 -6.90
CA ILE A 270 2.55 5.81 -6.25
C ILE A 270 2.75 7.16 -6.93
N LEU A 271 3.22 8.14 -6.15
CA LEU A 271 3.46 9.51 -6.58
C LEU A 271 2.18 10.24 -7.03
N SER A 272 2.20 11.55 -6.92
CA SER A 272 1.15 12.40 -7.49
C SER A 272 1.35 12.58 -9.02
N PRO A 273 0.28 12.86 -9.77
CA PRO A 273 -1.12 12.94 -9.30
C PRO A 273 -1.75 11.57 -9.05
N LYS A 274 -2.72 11.50 -8.14
CA LYS A 274 -3.60 10.35 -7.95
C LYS A 274 -4.67 10.31 -9.03
N PRO A 275 -5.29 9.15 -9.33
CA PRO A 275 -6.32 9.05 -10.37
C PRO A 275 -7.53 9.97 -10.16
N TRP A 276 -7.87 10.26 -8.90
CA TRP A 276 -9.02 11.08 -8.50
C TRP A 276 -8.69 12.56 -8.28
N ASP A 277 -7.44 12.99 -8.45
CA ASP A 277 -7.08 14.41 -8.35
C ASP A 277 -7.64 15.17 -9.56
N GLU A 278 -8.85 15.73 -9.44
CA GLU A 278 -9.62 16.36 -10.52
C GLU A 278 -8.89 17.54 -11.20
N LYS A 279 -7.95 18.19 -10.50
CA LYS A 279 -7.11 19.28 -11.06
C LYS A 279 -6.33 18.84 -12.31
N TRP A 280 -6.04 17.53 -12.42
CA TRP A 280 -5.43 16.90 -13.60
C TRP A 280 -6.22 17.14 -14.90
N ARG A 281 -7.55 17.18 -14.85
CA ARG A 281 -8.38 17.32 -16.07
C ARG A 281 -8.51 18.75 -16.57
N LYS A 282 -8.27 19.77 -15.74
CA LYS A 282 -8.60 21.17 -16.10
C LYS A 282 -7.43 22.16 -16.04
N HIS A 283 -6.41 21.96 -15.20
CA HIS A 283 -5.38 23.00 -14.95
C HIS A 283 -3.97 22.47 -14.63
N ALA A 284 -3.50 21.42 -15.29
CA ALA A 284 -2.15 20.89 -15.03
C ALA A 284 -1.05 21.95 -15.34
N SER A 285 -0.18 22.21 -14.36
CA SER A 285 1.03 23.03 -14.44
C SER A 285 2.08 22.45 -15.39
N HIS A 286 3.14 23.20 -15.70
CA HIS A 286 4.22 22.71 -16.59
C HIS A 286 4.97 21.50 -15.99
N GLU A 287 5.14 21.46 -14.67
CA GLU A 287 5.75 20.35 -13.94
C GLU A 287 4.81 19.14 -13.84
N GLU A 288 3.51 19.36 -13.72
CA GLU A 288 2.48 18.31 -13.76
C GLU A 288 2.31 17.73 -15.18
N LYS A 289 2.67 18.49 -16.23
CA LYS A 289 2.84 17.98 -17.60
C LYS A 289 4.11 17.13 -17.77
N ILE A 290 5.09 17.21 -16.88
CA ILE A 290 6.28 16.33 -16.90
C ILE A 290 5.95 14.96 -16.29
N ALA A 291 4.99 14.87 -15.36
CA ALA A 291 4.46 13.61 -14.81
C ALA A 291 3.58 12.81 -15.79
N ARG A 292 3.56 13.21 -17.07
CA ARG A 292 3.09 12.35 -18.16
C ARG A 292 4.02 11.13 -18.20
N SER A 293 3.54 9.99 -18.73
CA SER A 293 4.43 8.88 -19.09
C SER A 293 5.68 9.42 -19.79
N ALA A 294 6.82 8.71 -19.75
CA ALA A 294 8.09 9.16 -20.34
C ALA A 294 8.02 9.72 -21.80
N ASN A 295 6.86 9.58 -22.47
CA ASN A 295 6.52 10.07 -23.80
C ASN A 295 5.43 11.16 -23.86
N GLY A 296 5.05 11.84 -22.77
CA GLY A 296 4.09 12.97 -22.84
C GLY A 296 2.61 12.59 -23.01
N LYS A 297 2.23 11.33 -22.75
CA LYS A 297 0.81 10.87 -22.69
C LYS A 297 0.33 10.68 -21.24
N ALA A 298 -0.97 10.85 -21.01
CA ALA A 298 -1.62 10.49 -19.75
C ALA A 298 -1.31 9.03 -19.40
N ASP A 299 -1.11 8.74 -18.11
CA ASP A 299 -0.86 7.37 -17.66
C ASP A 299 -2.12 6.52 -17.89
N GLU A 300 -2.06 5.57 -18.82
CA GLU A 300 -3.18 4.69 -19.20
C GLU A 300 -3.78 3.93 -18.01
N THR A 301 -2.99 3.75 -16.94
CA THR A 301 -3.45 3.10 -15.72
C THR A 301 -4.50 3.91 -14.96
N HIS A 302 -4.53 5.24 -15.14
CA HIS A 302 -5.59 6.08 -14.59
C HIS A 302 -6.94 5.79 -15.27
N ASP A 303 -6.95 5.41 -16.55
CA ASP A 303 -8.19 5.02 -17.24
C ASP A 303 -8.73 3.68 -16.70
N TRP A 304 -7.84 2.77 -16.28
CA TRP A 304 -8.25 1.53 -15.60
C TRP A 304 -8.95 1.83 -14.28
N TRP A 305 -8.42 2.77 -13.49
CA TRP A 305 -9.06 3.22 -12.25
C TRP A 305 -10.43 3.83 -12.52
N TRP A 306 -10.53 4.77 -13.47
CA TRP A 306 -11.80 5.42 -13.79
C TRP A 306 -12.85 4.45 -14.34
N LYS A 307 -12.45 3.43 -15.10
CA LYS A 307 -13.35 2.38 -15.53
C LYS A 307 -14.03 1.71 -14.33
N ILE A 308 -13.24 1.27 -13.35
CA ILE A 308 -13.74 0.57 -12.15
C ILE A 308 -14.53 1.52 -11.24
N THR A 309 -14.08 2.76 -11.07
CA THR A 309 -14.82 3.79 -10.34
C THR A 309 -16.18 4.09 -10.97
N ASN A 310 -16.28 4.13 -12.31
CA ASN A 310 -17.56 4.33 -12.98
C ASN A 310 -18.50 3.13 -12.84
N GLU A 311 -17.97 1.90 -12.83
CA GLU A 311 -18.72 0.70 -12.50
C GLU A 311 -19.27 0.79 -11.05
N ARG A 312 -18.42 1.17 -10.08
CA ARG A 312 -18.82 1.43 -8.69
C ARG A 312 -19.96 2.44 -8.60
N HIS A 313 -19.82 3.61 -9.24
CA HIS A 313 -20.85 4.65 -9.21
C HIS A 313 -22.18 4.17 -9.80
N ALA A 314 -22.15 3.36 -10.85
CA ALA A 314 -23.36 2.81 -11.46
C ALA A 314 -24.07 1.83 -10.51
N GLU A 315 -23.31 1.01 -9.79
CA GLU A 315 -23.84 0.09 -8.77
C GLU A 315 -24.39 0.85 -7.56
N GLU A 316 -23.65 1.81 -7.02
CA GLU A 316 -24.08 2.65 -5.90
C GLU A 316 -25.41 3.37 -6.21
N LYS A 317 -25.53 3.91 -7.44
CA LYS A 317 -26.78 4.51 -7.92
C LYS A 317 -27.93 3.51 -7.94
N ARG A 318 -27.69 2.26 -8.37
CA ARG A 318 -28.71 1.19 -8.36
C ARG A 318 -29.12 0.78 -6.95
N LEU A 319 -28.18 0.82 -6.00
CA LEU A 319 -28.41 0.48 -4.59
C LEU A 319 -29.01 1.64 -3.79
N GLY A 320 -29.21 2.81 -4.40
CA GLY A 320 -29.74 4.00 -3.73
C GLY A 320 -28.74 4.65 -2.76
N ILE A 321 -27.45 4.39 -2.91
CA ILE A 321 -26.40 5.03 -2.13
C ILE A 321 -26.25 6.49 -2.63
N PRO A 322 -26.35 7.50 -1.75
CA PRO A 322 -26.24 8.91 -2.15
C PRO A 322 -24.89 9.24 -2.78
N ARG A 323 -24.88 10.21 -3.70
CA ARG A 323 -23.63 10.79 -4.22
C ARG A 323 -23.08 11.75 -3.16
N ASP A 324 -22.13 11.28 -2.37
CA ASP A 324 -21.56 11.94 -1.19
C ASP A 324 -20.25 12.69 -1.48
N GLY A 325 -19.90 12.86 -2.76
CA GLY A 325 -18.69 13.56 -3.19
C GLY A 325 -17.48 12.66 -3.38
N PHE A 326 -17.61 11.35 -3.13
CA PHE A 326 -16.55 10.36 -3.24
C PHE A 326 -16.86 9.21 -4.22
#